data_AF-A0A2X2VDQ7-F1
#
_entry.id   AF-A0A2X2VDQ7-F1
#
_cell.length_a   1.000
_cell.length_b   1.000
_cell.length_c   1.000
_cell.angle_alpha   90.00
_cell.angle_beta   90.00
_cell.angle_gamma   90.00
#
_symmetry.space_group_name_H-M   'P 1'
#
loop_
_entity.id
_entity.type
_entity.pdbx_description
1 polymer ?
#
loop_
_entity_poly.entity_id
_entity_poly.type
_entity_poly.pdbx_seq_one_letter_code
_entity_poly.pdbx_strand_id
1 'polypeptide(L)' 'MNALLESQHPLPNAFAVAPYYEMALDATHAVREPLLAVLFELDALFEAEQD' A
#
# COMPACT_ATOMS: atom_id res chain seq x y z
N MET A 1 -3.59 -2.30 9.49
CA MET A 1 -5.03 -2.26 9.11
C MET A 1 -5.81 -3.40 9.79
N ASN A 2 -5.39 -3.87 10.98
CA ASN A 2 -5.96 -5.07 11.59
C ASN A 2 -7.46 -4.93 11.92
N ALA A 3 -7.88 -3.80 12.49
CA ALA A 3 -9.29 -3.57 12.79
C ALA A 3 -10.21 -3.59 11.54
N LEU A 4 -9.71 -3.14 10.38
CA LEU A 4 -10.44 -3.22 9.11
C LEU A 4 -10.62 -4.69 8.69
N LEU A 5 -9.55 -5.48 8.73
CA LEU A 5 -9.59 -6.92 8.41
C LEU A 5 -10.48 -7.70 9.38
N GLU A 6 -10.38 -7.41 10.68
CA GLU A 6 -11.18 -8.03 11.74
C GLU A 6 -12.68 -7.70 11.60
N SER A 7 -13.00 -6.54 11.05
CA SER A 7 -14.40 -6.13 10.83
C SER A 7 -15.12 -6.92 9.74
N GLN A 8 -14.40 -7.71 8.92
CA GLN A 8 -14.93 -8.48 7.78
C GLN A 8 -15.72 -7.65 6.76
N HIS A 9 -15.60 -6.32 6.80
CA HIS A 9 -16.08 -5.46 5.74
C HIS A 9 -15.20 -5.59 4.50
N PRO A 10 -15.75 -5.32 3.30
CA PRO A 10 -14.94 -5.26 2.08
C PRO A 10 -13.76 -4.31 2.26
N LEU A 11 -12.62 -4.70 1.69
CA LEU A 11 -11.47 -3.79 1.63
C LEU A 11 -11.83 -2.52 0.83
N PRO A 12 -11.22 -1.37 1.13
CA PRO A 12 -11.47 -0.14 0.39
C PRO A 12 -11.09 -0.31 -1.09
N ASN A 13 -12.00 0.09 -1.97
CA ASN A 13 -11.75 0.10 -3.40
C ASN A 13 -10.71 1.16 -3.77
N ALA A 14 -9.85 0.82 -4.74
CA ALA A 14 -8.78 1.69 -5.23
C ALA A 14 -7.82 2.18 -4.11
N PHE A 15 -7.56 1.35 -3.11
CA PHE A 15 -6.52 1.64 -2.12
C PHE A 15 -5.14 1.51 -2.77
N ALA A 16 -4.40 2.62 -2.84
CA ALA A 16 -3.00 2.63 -3.23
C ALA A 16 -2.23 3.72 -2.49
N VAL A 17 -1.19 3.34 -1.74
CA VAL A 17 -0.35 4.28 -0.98
C VAL A 17 1.06 4.41 -1.55
N ALA A 18 1.56 3.42 -2.28
CA ALA A 18 2.89 3.47 -2.88
C ALA A 18 3.09 4.70 -3.79
N PRO A 19 2.15 5.10 -4.68
CA PRO A 19 2.31 6.28 -5.52
C PRO A 19 2.48 7.57 -4.72
N TYR A 20 1.80 7.67 -3.57
CA TYR A 20 1.94 8.82 -2.68
C TYR A 20 3.34 8.88 -2.06
N TYR A 21 3.85 7.75 -1.55
CA TYR A 21 5.19 7.69 -0.95
C TYR A 21 6.30 7.83 -1.98
N GLU A 22 6.09 7.43 -3.23
CA GLU A 22 7.04 7.65 -4.31
C GLU A 22 7.26 9.15 -4.57
N MET A 23 6.20 9.96 -4.50
CA MET A 23 6.29 11.41 -4.64
C MET A 23 6.76 12.11 -3.35
N ALA A 24 6.36 11.60 -2.19
CA ALA A 24 6.59 12.26 -0.91
C ALA A 24 7.98 11.98 -0.30
N LEU A 25 8.56 10.79 -0.54
CA LEU A 25 9.89 10.44 -0.03
C LEU A 25 10.97 11.09 -0.89
N ASP A 26 12.06 11.50 -0.25
CA ASP A 26 13.25 11.96 -0.96
C ASP A 26 13.94 10.78 -1.68
N ALA A 27 14.38 10.98 -2.92
CA ALA A 27 15.05 9.95 -3.73
C ALA A 27 16.37 9.46 -3.15
N THR A 28 16.98 10.24 -2.26
CA THR A 28 18.23 9.91 -1.57
C THR A 28 18.02 9.20 -0.23
N HIS A 29 16.76 9.01 0.19
CA HIS A 29 16.48 8.34 1.43
C HIS A 29 16.88 6.86 1.34
N ALA A 30 17.83 6.45 2.18
CA ALA A 30 18.47 5.13 2.14
C ALA A 30 17.54 3.90 2.20
N VAL A 31 16.27 4.07 2.57
CA VAL A 31 15.29 2.97 2.67
C VAL A 31 14.11 3.16 1.73
N ARG A 32 14.18 4.14 0.82
CA ARG A 32 13.09 4.46 -0.11
C ARG A 32 12.72 3.24 -0.95
N GLU A 33 13.68 2.65 -1.65
CA GLU A 33 13.46 1.53 -2.56
C GLU A 33 12.85 0.30 -1.86
N PRO A 34 13.43 -0.22 -0.74
CA PRO A 34 12.83 -1.37 -0.06
C PRO A 34 11.46 -1.05 0.55
N LEU A 35 11.23 0.19 1.01
CA LEU A 35 9.91 0.59 1.51
C LEU A 35 8.87 0.64 0.38
N LEU A 36 9.19 1.28 -0.75
CA LEU A 36 8.28 1.35 -1.89
C LEU A 36 7.93 -0.04 -2.42
N ALA A 37 8.89 -0.98 -2.46
CA ALA A 37 8.62 -2.36 -2.84
C ALA A 37 7.53 -3.02 -1.96
N VAL A 38 7.65 -2.89 -0.63
CA VAL A 38 6.66 -3.43 0.32
C VAL A 38 5.30 -2.72 0.18
N LEU A 39 5.30 -1.41 -0.09
CA LEU A 39 4.05 -0.67 -0.31
C LEU A 39 3.35 -1.07 -1.61
N PHE A 40 4.11 -1.33 -2.69
CA PHE A 40 3.54 -1.84 -3.93
C PHE A 40 2.95 -3.25 -3.78
N GLU A 41 3.61 -4.12 -3.00
CA GLU A 41 3.04 -5.43 -2.64
C GLU A 41 1.74 -5.28 -1.85
N LEU A 42 1.69 -4.34 -0.89
CA LEU A 42 0.47 -4.04 -0.15
C LEU A 42 -0.65 -3.56 -1.06
N ASP A 43 -0.39 -2.58 -1.93
CA ASP A 43 -1.39 -2.04 -2.86
C ASP A 43 -1.95 -3.16 -3.78
N ALA A 44 -1.09 -4.06 -4.26
CA ALA A 44 -1.50 -5.20 -5.08
C ALA A 44 -2.42 -6.19 -4.33
N LEU A 45 -2.22 -6.38 -3.02
CA LEU A 45 -3.12 -7.22 -2.20
C LEU A 45 -4.52 -6.62 -2.09
N PHE A 46 -4.63 -5.29 -2.00
CA PHE A 46 -5.92 -4.62 -1.95
C PHE A 46 -6.64 -4.67 -3.30
N GLU A 47 -5.90 -4.59 -4.42
CA GLU A 47 -6.46 -4.70 -5.77
C GLU A 47 -6.93 -6.13 -6.08
N ALA A 48 -6.17 -7.15 -5.69
CA ALA A 48 -6.49 -8.55 -5.98
C ALA A 48 -7.79 -9.04 -5.32
N GLU A 49 -8.19 -8.47 -4.18
CA GLU A 49 -9.44 -8.79 -3.49
C GLU A 49 -10.66 -8.05 -4.10
N GLN A 50 -10.47 -7.21 -5.12
CA GLN A 50 -11.54 -6.54 -5.85
C GLN A 50 -12.17 -7.44 -6.94
N ASP A 51 -11.44 -8.47 -7.40
CA ASP A 51 -11.81 -9.42 -8.47
C ASP A 51 -12.54 -10.67 -7.94
#